data_AF-A0A1F6DGT7-F1
#
_entry.id   AF-A0A1F6DGT7-F1
#
_cell.length_a   1.000
_cell.length_b   1.000
_cell.length_c   1.000
_cell.angle_alpha   90.00
_cell.angle_beta   90.00
_cell.angle_gamma   90.00
#
_symmetry.space_group_name_H-M   'P 1'
#
loop_
_entity.id
_entity.type
_entity.pdbx_description
1 polymer ?
#
loop_
_entity_poly.entity_id
_entity_poly.type
_entity_poly.pdbx_seq_one_letter_code
_entity_poly.pdbx_strand_id
1 'polypeptide(L)'
;MILRKSFIASAASVAFMLSLVFAGAASALTATCVGAPTASNITWTASSSGGVSPIAFLWGNGSTSTSQTIAVSFGTYSMTLQATDASSTVATTTCSATVAQAAPTISTFVATPSSITSGQSSVLSWTVSNASTTSINNGVGAVSGTSVTVTPGVTTTYALSAVNPGGTTTANVTVTVNATSTPPSGLAAQIQALLVQIKALQAQILQLIANSVGGGNGGGGTATSTPGFPPGCFAFGRDLRHGDRGDDVRELQSTLASDPSIFTSDLITGFFGPRTQQALMKFQRKSGILSTGFFGPLSRGFFRENCGKEDTDHDGTINSQDTDDDNDGTPDAEDSHPRNPNIATSTNMRSDDRGRNGENGKKGENGNNGRGNSDDD
;
A
#
# COMPACT_ATOMS: atom_id res chain seq x y z
N MET A 1 25.34 -122.43 79.71
CA MET A 1 26.39 -122.99 78.82
C MET A 1 27.14 -121.80 78.23
N ILE A 2 28.28 -121.40 78.82
CA ILE A 2 29.62 -121.50 78.20
C ILE A 2 29.74 -120.53 76.99
N LEU A 3 30.63 -119.54 76.86
CA LEU A 3 31.78 -119.06 77.63
C LEU A 3 32.18 -117.67 77.06
N ARG A 4 32.65 -116.78 77.94
CA ARG A 4 33.72 -115.75 77.79
C ARG A 4 34.20 -115.36 76.37
N LYS A 5 34.33 -114.03 76.16
CA LYS A 5 35.66 -113.37 76.17
C LYS A 5 35.53 -111.84 76.21
N SER A 6 36.09 -111.28 77.29
CA SER A 6 36.42 -109.87 77.44
C SER A 6 37.64 -109.51 76.59
N PHE A 7 37.61 -108.34 75.94
CA PHE A 7 38.80 -107.58 75.58
C PHE A 7 38.53 -106.10 75.88
N ILE A 8 39.52 -105.45 76.48
CA ILE A 8 39.49 -104.10 77.05
C ILE A 8 40.10 -103.10 76.06
N ALA A 9 39.55 -101.88 76.08
CA ALA A 9 40.09 -100.57 75.66
C ALA A 9 40.29 -100.26 74.17
N SER A 10 39.58 -99.24 73.68
CA SER A 10 40.15 -97.89 73.54
C SER A 10 39.07 -96.91 73.09
N ALA A 11 38.94 -95.79 73.79
CA ALA A 11 38.02 -94.72 73.44
C ALA A 11 38.53 -93.97 72.21
N ALA A 12 37.76 -93.99 71.13
CA ALA A 12 37.84 -93.02 70.05
C ALA A 12 36.41 -92.61 69.70
N SER A 13 35.93 -91.55 70.35
CA SER A 13 34.72 -90.84 69.95
C SER A 13 34.92 -90.28 68.55
N VAL A 14 34.41 -90.98 67.54
CA VAL A 14 34.23 -90.40 66.20
C VAL A 14 32.98 -89.54 66.28
N ALA A 15 33.17 -88.26 66.62
CA ALA A 15 32.17 -87.25 66.44
C ALA A 15 31.90 -87.13 64.93
N PHE A 16 30.77 -87.69 64.48
CA PHE A 16 30.24 -87.40 63.15
C PHE A 16 29.77 -85.94 63.20
N MET A 17 30.69 -85.02 62.90
CA MET A 17 30.37 -83.63 62.58
C MET A 17 29.46 -83.66 61.36
N LEU A 18 28.14 -83.63 61.60
CA LEU A 18 27.21 -83.07 60.65
C LEU A 18 27.64 -81.61 60.52
N SER A 19 28.51 -81.33 59.55
CA SER A 19 28.73 -79.97 59.07
C SER A 19 27.38 -79.48 58.56
N LEU A 20 26.59 -78.90 59.47
CA LEU A 20 25.52 -78.01 59.12
C LEU A 20 26.22 -76.84 58.41
N VAL A 21 26.31 -76.94 57.08
CA VAL A 21 26.60 -75.77 56.27
C VAL A 21 25.46 -74.82 56.57
N PHE A 22 25.73 -73.80 57.38
CA PHE A 22 24.86 -72.65 57.47
C PHE A 22 24.79 -72.08 56.05
N ALA A 23 23.75 -72.45 55.31
CA ALA A 23 23.31 -71.68 54.17
C ALA A 23 22.96 -70.30 54.74
N GLY A 24 23.91 -69.37 54.67
CA GLY A 24 23.61 -67.96 54.91
C GLY A 24 22.38 -67.64 54.07
N ALA A 25 21.36 -67.03 54.69
CA ALA A 25 20.08 -66.77 54.04
C ALA A 25 20.34 -66.18 52.65
N ALA A 26 20.00 -66.93 51.59
CA ALA A 26 20.17 -66.46 50.24
C ALA A 26 19.39 -65.14 50.14
N SER A 27 20.05 -64.08 49.62
CA SER A 27 19.36 -62.82 49.38
C SER A 27 18.15 -63.06 48.48
N ALA A 28 17.08 -62.29 48.66
CA ALA A 28 15.85 -62.47 47.87
C ALA A 28 16.17 -62.39 46.37
N LEU A 29 15.62 -63.34 45.60
CA LEU A 29 15.78 -63.34 44.14
C LEU A 29 15.17 -62.07 43.56
N THR A 30 15.95 -61.37 42.74
CA THR A 30 15.50 -60.21 41.98
C THR A 30 15.82 -60.43 40.51
N ALA A 31 14.89 -60.04 39.64
CA ALA A 31 15.06 -60.03 38.19
C ALA A 31 15.12 -58.58 37.71
N THR A 32 16.09 -58.29 36.85
CA THR A 32 16.24 -57.00 36.18
C THR A 32 16.44 -57.24 34.69
N CYS A 33 15.92 -56.35 33.86
CA CYS A 33 16.24 -56.33 32.45
C CYS A 33 16.58 -54.92 31.99
N VAL A 34 17.28 -54.82 30.87
CA VAL A 34 17.54 -53.56 30.17
C VAL A 34 17.29 -53.77 28.70
N GLY A 35 16.57 -52.85 28.07
CA GLY A 35 16.44 -52.78 26.62
C GLY A 35 17.36 -51.70 26.06
N ALA A 36 18.29 -52.08 25.18
CA ALA A 36 19.17 -51.18 24.46
C ALA A 36 18.63 -50.99 23.03
N PRO A 37 17.94 -49.87 22.74
CA PRO A 37 17.41 -49.59 21.39
C PRO A 37 18.50 -49.11 20.44
N THR A 38 18.38 -49.50 19.18
CA THR A 38 19.03 -48.86 18.01
C THR A 38 17.95 -48.42 17.03
N ALA A 39 18.32 -47.90 15.86
CA ALA A 39 17.37 -47.43 14.85
C ALA A 39 16.41 -48.52 14.30
N SER A 40 16.75 -49.81 14.42
CA SER A 40 15.98 -50.91 13.82
C SER A 40 15.87 -52.16 14.70
N ASN A 41 16.45 -52.16 15.89
CA ASN A 41 16.40 -53.29 16.80
C ASN A 41 16.43 -52.85 18.26
N ILE A 42 15.97 -53.73 19.15
CA ILE A 42 16.19 -53.63 20.60
C ILE A 42 16.88 -54.90 21.05
N THR A 43 17.99 -54.74 21.77
CA THR A 43 18.64 -55.85 22.47
C THR A 43 18.22 -55.82 23.94
N TRP A 44 17.56 -56.87 24.39
CA TRP A 44 17.15 -57.07 25.78
C TRP A 44 18.17 -57.94 26.49
N THR A 45 18.66 -57.48 27.64
CA THR A 45 19.59 -58.23 28.48
C THR A 45 18.95 -58.52 29.83
N ALA A 46 18.98 -59.79 30.23
CA ALA A 46 18.50 -60.26 31.51
C ALA A 46 19.65 -60.23 32.54
N SER A 47 19.30 -59.87 33.76
CA SER A 47 20.17 -59.96 34.92
C SER A 47 19.36 -60.36 36.15
N SER A 48 20.02 -60.96 37.12
CA SER A 48 19.43 -61.35 38.39
C SER A 48 20.41 -61.12 39.53
N SER A 49 19.89 -60.87 40.72
CA SER A 49 20.67 -60.79 41.95
C SER A 49 19.97 -61.54 43.08
N GLY A 50 20.74 -62.19 43.96
CA GLY A 50 20.22 -63.10 44.97
C GLY A 50 19.66 -64.41 44.40
N GLY A 51 18.95 -65.17 45.23
CA GLY A 51 18.40 -66.49 44.92
C GLY A 51 19.43 -67.63 45.02
N VAL A 52 18.95 -68.85 44.76
CA VAL A 52 19.75 -70.08 44.78
C VAL A 52 20.14 -70.51 43.36
N SER A 53 21.44 -70.59 43.08
CA SER A 53 21.96 -71.04 41.78
C SER A 53 21.62 -72.52 41.48
N PRO A 54 21.35 -72.90 40.22
CA PRO A 54 21.29 -72.06 39.00
C PRO A 54 20.01 -71.23 38.88
N ILE A 55 20.11 -70.07 38.23
CA ILE A 55 18.97 -69.21 37.89
C ILE A 55 18.62 -69.39 36.41
N ALA A 56 17.37 -69.73 36.13
CA ALA A 56 16.82 -69.84 34.80
C ALA A 56 16.05 -68.56 34.43
N PHE A 57 16.18 -68.10 33.18
CA PHE A 57 15.42 -66.98 32.64
C PHE A 57 14.34 -67.46 31.68
N LEU A 58 13.20 -66.76 31.68
CA LEU A 58 12.14 -66.91 30.70
C LEU A 58 11.60 -65.52 30.33
N TRP A 59 11.77 -65.15 29.07
CA TRP A 59 11.22 -63.92 28.50
C TRP A 59 9.77 -64.11 28.07
N GLY A 60 9.01 -63.02 27.97
CA GLY A 60 7.62 -63.03 27.52
C GLY A 60 7.39 -63.57 26.10
N ASN A 61 8.44 -63.67 25.28
CA ASN A 61 8.42 -64.32 23.96
C ASN A 61 8.78 -65.82 24.01
N GLY A 62 8.97 -66.40 25.19
CA GLY A 62 9.32 -67.81 25.40
C GLY A 62 10.83 -68.12 25.32
N SER A 63 11.67 -67.13 25.06
CA SER A 63 13.13 -67.31 25.03
C SER A 63 13.69 -67.52 26.44
N THR A 64 14.70 -68.38 26.57
CA THR A 64 15.43 -68.62 27.83
C THR A 64 16.85 -68.06 27.82
N SER A 65 17.24 -67.33 26.78
CA SER A 65 18.56 -66.75 26.62
C SER A 65 18.78 -65.56 27.56
N THR A 66 20.03 -65.32 27.98
CA THR A 66 20.39 -64.14 28.79
C THR A 66 20.36 -62.83 28.00
N SER A 67 20.43 -62.90 26.67
CA SER A 67 20.30 -61.75 25.78
C SER A 67 19.52 -62.14 24.52
N GLN A 68 18.71 -61.20 24.01
CA GLN A 68 17.94 -61.40 22.79
C GLN A 68 17.78 -60.09 22.03
N THR A 69 17.82 -60.16 20.70
CA THR A 69 17.63 -59.01 19.82
C THR A 69 16.39 -59.21 18.98
N ILE A 70 15.49 -58.23 19.01
CA ILE A 70 14.29 -58.20 18.18
C ILE A 70 14.38 -57.06 17.18
N ALA A 71 13.93 -57.29 15.94
CA ALA A 71 13.76 -56.24 14.96
C ALA A 71 12.48 -55.45 15.29
N VAL A 72 12.58 -54.12 15.28
CA VAL A 72 11.47 -53.22 15.63
C VAL A 72 11.47 -51.98 14.74
N SER A 73 10.33 -51.30 14.68
CA SER A 73 10.19 -49.97 14.08
C SER A 73 10.26 -48.87 15.15
N PHE A 74 10.11 -47.61 14.75
CA PHE A 74 9.92 -46.53 15.73
C PHE A 74 8.73 -46.81 16.63
N GLY A 75 8.90 -46.61 17.93
CA GLY A 75 7.88 -46.90 18.93
C GLY A 75 8.44 -47.32 20.28
N THR A 76 7.54 -47.53 21.23
CA THR A 76 7.86 -48.00 22.58
C THR A 76 7.47 -49.46 22.70
N TYR A 77 8.41 -50.28 23.16
CA TYR A 77 8.25 -51.72 23.34
C TYR A 77 8.48 -52.09 24.79
N SER A 78 7.73 -53.08 25.27
CA SER A 78 7.91 -53.65 26.60
C SER A 78 8.19 -55.14 26.51
N MET A 79 8.98 -55.65 27.45
CA MET A 79 9.32 -57.06 27.57
C MET A 79 9.30 -57.48 29.03
N THR A 80 8.61 -58.57 29.32
CA THR A 80 8.57 -59.18 30.65
C THR A 80 9.66 -60.24 30.76
N LEU A 81 10.36 -60.25 31.88
CA LEU A 81 11.38 -61.24 32.25
C LEU A 81 10.95 -61.94 33.54
N GLN A 82 11.02 -63.26 33.53
CA GLN A 82 10.90 -64.11 34.71
C GLN A 82 12.26 -64.74 35.01
N ALA A 83 12.73 -64.64 36.25
CA ALA A 83 13.86 -65.41 36.76
C ALA A 83 13.34 -66.44 37.77
N THR A 84 13.78 -67.69 37.63
CA THR A 84 13.43 -68.79 38.54
C THR A 84 14.70 -69.39 39.10
N ASP A 85 14.83 -69.45 40.42
CA ASP A 85 15.98 -70.04 41.08
C ASP A 85 15.80 -71.56 41.34
N ALA A 86 16.85 -72.24 41.81
CA ALA A 86 16.82 -73.68 42.07
C ALA A 86 15.84 -74.10 43.18
N SER A 87 15.37 -73.15 43.99
CA SER A 87 14.36 -73.37 45.04
C SER A 87 12.94 -73.12 44.53
N SER A 88 12.75 -72.92 43.22
CA SER A 88 11.48 -72.55 42.59
C SER A 88 10.94 -71.17 43.01
N THR A 89 11.80 -70.30 43.55
CA THR A 89 11.45 -68.90 43.78
C THR A 89 11.40 -68.18 42.44
N VAL A 90 10.36 -67.36 42.24
CA VAL A 90 10.15 -66.64 40.99
C VAL A 90 10.22 -65.14 41.26
N ALA A 91 11.01 -64.43 40.45
CA ALA A 91 10.99 -62.97 40.35
C ALA A 91 10.58 -62.55 38.94
N THR A 92 9.72 -61.54 38.83
CA THR A 92 9.24 -61.03 37.54
C THR A 92 9.47 -59.53 37.46
N THR A 93 9.89 -59.06 36.30
CA THR A 93 10.07 -57.64 36.01
C THR A 93 9.65 -57.34 34.57
N THR A 94 9.32 -56.09 34.30
CA THR A 94 9.00 -55.61 32.94
C THR A 94 9.89 -54.43 32.63
N CYS A 95 10.50 -54.46 31.45
CA CYS A 95 11.37 -53.40 30.97
C CYS A 95 10.79 -52.78 29.71
N SER A 96 11.01 -51.48 29.55
CA SER A 96 10.57 -50.72 28.37
C SER A 96 11.75 -50.10 27.66
N ALA A 97 11.71 -50.07 26.33
CA ALA A 97 12.67 -49.38 25.49
C ALA A 97 11.94 -48.65 24.36
N THR A 98 12.43 -47.46 24.01
CA THR A 98 11.84 -46.62 22.97
C THR A 98 12.85 -46.43 21.84
N VAL A 99 12.44 -46.78 20.63
CA VAL A 99 13.17 -46.48 19.40
C VAL A 99 12.62 -45.15 18.87
N ALA A 100 13.38 -44.07 19.09
CA ALA A 100 12.98 -42.73 18.69
C ALA A 100 13.30 -42.48 17.21
N GLN A 101 12.39 -41.81 16.51
CA GLN A 101 12.65 -41.28 15.17
C GLN A 101 13.42 -39.96 15.29
N ALA A 102 14.40 -39.73 14.41
CA ALA A 102 15.07 -38.44 14.32
C ALA A 102 14.12 -37.37 13.74
N ALA A 103 14.15 -36.16 14.31
CA ALA A 103 13.42 -35.01 13.79
C ALA A 103 13.84 -34.70 12.32
N PRO A 104 12.96 -34.09 11.51
CA PRO A 104 13.28 -33.75 10.13
C PRO A 104 14.37 -32.68 10.06
N THR A 105 15.10 -32.61 8.95
CA THR A 105 16.12 -31.58 8.74
C THR A 105 15.78 -30.71 7.54
N ILE A 106 15.94 -29.39 7.70
CA ILE A 106 15.78 -28.41 6.62
C ILE A 106 17.19 -27.96 6.22
N SER A 107 17.64 -28.39 5.03
CA SER A 107 18.99 -28.06 4.53
C SER A 107 19.04 -26.68 3.91
N THR A 108 17.98 -26.29 3.19
CA THR A 108 17.86 -24.95 2.61
C THR A 108 16.43 -24.43 2.73
N PHE A 109 16.31 -23.11 2.89
CA PHE A 109 15.06 -22.38 2.70
C PHE A 109 15.40 -20.96 2.28
N VAL A 110 15.16 -20.64 1.01
CA VAL A 110 15.61 -19.40 0.36
C VAL A 110 14.48 -18.75 -0.41
N ALA A 111 14.56 -17.43 -0.58
CA ALA A 111 13.63 -16.64 -1.37
C ALA A 111 14.38 -15.98 -2.52
N THR A 112 13.92 -16.18 -3.75
CA THR A 112 14.58 -15.68 -4.96
C THR A 112 13.56 -14.98 -5.87
N PRO A 113 13.64 -13.65 -6.05
CA PRO A 113 14.52 -12.71 -5.34
C PRO A 113 14.08 -12.51 -3.87
N SER A 114 15.03 -12.21 -2.98
CA SER A 114 14.74 -11.93 -1.55
C SER A 114 14.18 -10.52 -1.31
N SER A 115 14.27 -9.64 -2.31
CA SER A 115 13.64 -8.32 -2.32
C SER A 115 12.82 -8.16 -3.58
N ILE A 116 11.55 -7.76 -3.42
CA ILE A 116 10.61 -7.51 -4.52
C ILE A 116 10.01 -6.13 -4.37
N THR A 117 9.47 -5.59 -5.47
CA THR A 117 8.60 -4.41 -5.42
C THR A 117 7.15 -4.87 -5.23
N SER A 118 6.32 -4.08 -4.54
CA SER A 118 4.87 -4.39 -4.42
C SER A 118 4.25 -4.75 -5.78
N GLY A 119 3.50 -5.85 -5.81
CA GLY A 119 2.91 -6.42 -7.04
C GLY A 119 3.80 -7.41 -7.81
N GLN A 120 5.07 -7.57 -7.42
CA GLN A 120 5.95 -8.62 -7.95
C GLN A 120 5.82 -9.92 -7.13
N SER A 121 6.43 -10.99 -7.63
CA SER A 121 6.45 -12.30 -6.97
C SER A 121 7.87 -12.69 -6.54
N SER A 122 7.99 -13.48 -5.48
CA SER A 122 9.22 -14.18 -5.09
C SER A 122 8.96 -15.68 -5.08
N VAL A 123 9.97 -16.48 -5.43
CA VAL A 123 9.89 -17.94 -5.31
C VAL A 123 10.61 -18.38 -4.05
N LEU A 124 9.87 -19.00 -3.13
CA LEU A 124 10.44 -19.69 -1.98
C LEU A 124 10.87 -21.08 -2.43
N SER A 125 12.09 -21.50 -2.13
CA SER A 125 12.64 -22.81 -2.48
C SER A 125 13.32 -23.46 -1.28
N TRP A 126 13.19 -24.77 -1.12
CA TRP A 126 13.71 -25.52 0.03
C TRP A 126 14.16 -26.93 -0.30
N THR A 127 14.98 -27.49 0.58
CA THR A 127 15.29 -28.91 0.66
C THR A 127 15.09 -29.40 2.08
N VAL A 128 14.27 -30.44 2.23
CA VAL A 128 13.90 -31.04 3.50
C VAL A 128 14.17 -32.55 3.42
N SER A 129 14.68 -33.13 4.50
CA SER A 129 14.85 -34.58 4.65
C SER A 129 14.09 -35.12 5.86
N ASN A 130 13.66 -36.37 5.79
CA ASN A 130 12.96 -37.09 6.87
C ASN A 130 11.64 -36.44 7.35
N ALA A 131 11.01 -35.58 6.55
CA ALA A 131 9.70 -35.01 6.88
C ALA A 131 8.57 -35.88 6.35
N SER A 132 7.52 -36.07 7.15
CA SER A 132 6.25 -36.65 6.71
C SER A 132 5.33 -35.60 6.09
N THR A 133 5.38 -34.36 6.60
CA THR A 133 4.62 -33.22 6.07
C THR A 133 5.45 -31.95 6.10
N THR A 134 5.14 -31.04 5.18
CA THR A 134 5.75 -29.70 5.10
C THR A 134 4.67 -28.65 4.93
N SER A 135 4.82 -27.50 5.61
CA SER A 135 3.89 -26.37 5.50
C SER A 135 4.60 -25.03 5.65
N ILE A 136 4.03 -23.98 5.07
CA ILE A 136 4.52 -22.61 5.17
C ILE A 136 3.40 -21.71 5.73
N ASN A 137 3.75 -20.79 6.62
CA ASN A 137 2.80 -19.83 7.20
C ASN A 137 2.36 -18.74 6.18
N ASN A 138 1.74 -17.66 6.66
CA ASN A 138 1.31 -16.51 5.85
C ASN A 138 0.35 -16.88 4.71
N GLY A 139 -0.54 -17.84 4.96
CA GLY A 139 -1.59 -18.23 4.01
C GLY A 139 -1.17 -19.21 2.93
N VAL A 140 0.09 -19.68 2.91
CA VAL A 140 0.55 -20.70 1.95
C VAL A 140 0.02 -22.10 2.31
N GLY A 141 0.14 -22.51 3.56
CA GLY A 141 -0.38 -23.79 4.05
C GLY A 141 0.52 -24.98 3.71
N ALA A 142 -0.09 -26.16 3.55
CA ALA A 142 0.64 -27.40 3.24
C ALA A 142 1.27 -27.36 1.84
N VAL A 143 2.53 -27.80 1.74
CA VAL A 143 3.30 -27.82 0.48
C VAL A 143 3.86 -29.21 0.24
N SER A 144 3.80 -29.69 -1.01
CA SER A 144 4.26 -31.03 -1.41
C SER A 144 5.43 -31.03 -2.40
N GLY A 145 5.93 -29.84 -2.77
CA GLY A 145 7.07 -29.65 -3.67
C GLY A 145 8.32 -29.15 -2.97
N THR A 146 9.26 -28.65 -3.76
CA THR A 146 10.51 -28.01 -3.30
C THR A 146 10.51 -26.49 -3.49
N SER A 147 9.43 -25.93 -4.05
CA SER A 147 9.26 -24.49 -4.20
C SER A 147 7.79 -24.07 -4.25
N VAL A 148 7.53 -22.79 -3.95
CA VAL A 148 6.24 -22.12 -4.13
C VAL A 148 6.43 -20.64 -4.45
N THR A 149 5.61 -20.11 -5.34
CA THR A 149 5.59 -18.68 -5.65
C THR A 149 4.68 -17.94 -4.68
N VAL A 150 5.16 -16.81 -4.15
CA VAL A 150 4.42 -15.92 -3.24
C VAL A 150 4.42 -14.48 -3.75
N THR A 151 3.34 -13.76 -3.45
CA THR A 151 3.12 -12.35 -3.84
C THR A 151 2.80 -11.47 -2.63
N PRO A 152 3.72 -11.35 -1.64
CA PRO A 152 3.43 -10.54 -0.45
C PRO A 152 3.29 -9.05 -0.81
N GLY A 153 2.28 -8.39 -0.25
CA GLY A 153 2.06 -6.93 -0.40
C GLY A 153 2.91 -6.06 0.53
N VAL A 154 3.48 -6.66 1.58
CA VAL A 154 4.35 -6.01 2.59
C VAL A 154 5.49 -6.96 2.95
N THR A 155 6.60 -6.43 3.50
CA THR A 155 7.72 -7.27 3.97
C THR A 155 7.21 -8.37 4.89
N THR A 156 7.46 -9.61 4.50
CA THR A 156 6.84 -10.79 5.12
C THR A 156 7.90 -11.85 5.40
N THR A 157 7.92 -12.36 6.63
CA THR A 157 8.79 -13.49 7.03
C THR A 157 8.00 -14.79 6.94
N TYR A 158 8.42 -15.66 6.02
CA TYR A 158 7.89 -17.00 5.85
C TYR A 158 8.64 -17.98 6.73
N ALA A 159 7.93 -18.95 7.31
CA ALA A 159 8.43 -20.02 8.14
C ALA A 159 8.01 -21.36 7.52
N LEU A 160 8.98 -22.16 7.08
CA LEU A 160 8.78 -23.53 6.63
C LEU A 160 8.84 -24.45 7.85
N SER A 161 7.78 -25.21 8.08
CA SER A 161 7.67 -26.22 9.13
C SER A 161 7.67 -27.61 8.51
N ALA A 162 8.66 -28.43 8.88
CA ALA A 162 8.78 -29.82 8.51
C ALA A 162 8.46 -30.69 9.73
N VAL A 163 7.57 -31.68 9.59
CA VAL A 163 7.08 -32.50 10.71
C VAL A 163 7.18 -33.98 10.40
N ASN A 164 7.64 -34.76 11.38
CA ASN A 164 7.50 -36.21 11.45
C ASN A 164 7.18 -36.64 12.90
N PRO A 165 6.86 -37.92 13.16
CA PRO A 165 6.68 -38.42 14.53
C PRO A 165 7.88 -38.20 15.48
N GLY A 166 9.09 -38.03 14.96
CA GLY A 166 10.30 -37.67 15.70
C GLY A 166 10.41 -36.20 16.11
N GLY A 167 9.58 -35.31 15.56
CA GLY A 167 9.53 -33.90 15.95
C GLY A 167 9.21 -32.94 14.80
N THR A 168 9.36 -31.65 15.11
CA THR A 168 9.15 -30.54 14.15
C THR A 168 10.42 -29.70 14.05
N THR A 169 10.81 -29.36 12.84
CA THR A 169 11.91 -28.44 12.54
C THR A 169 11.39 -27.28 11.72
N THR A 170 11.83 -26.05 12.04
CA THR A 170 11.38 -24.82 11.38
C THR A 170 12.56 -24.02 10.84
N ALA A 171 12.39 -23.43 9.65
CA ALA A 171 13.34 -22.48 9.05
C ALA A 171 12.61 -21.23 8.57
N ASN A 172 13.25 -20.07 8.67
CA ASN A 172 12.65 -18.79 8.31
C ASN A 172 13.37 -18.13 7.13
N VAL A 173 12.61 -17.46 6.27
CA VAL A 173 13.14 -16.58 5.21
C VAL A 173 12.29 -15.32 5.11
N THR A 174 12.92 -14.17 4.95
CA THR A 174 12.21 -12.89 4.80
C THR A 174 12.23 -12.45 3.35
N VAL A 175 11.05 -12.16 2.81
CA VAL A 175 10.88 -11.45 1.53
C VAL A 175 10.65 -9.98 1.83
N THR A 176 11.63 -9.15 1.50
CA THR A 176 11.53 -7.69 1.64
C THR A 176 10.66 -7.16 0.51
N VAL A 177 9.59 -6.46 0.84
CA VAL A 177 8.76 -5.77 -0.15
C VAL A 177 9.11 -4.30 -0.09
N ASN A 178 9.86 -3.85 -1.09
CA ASN A 178 10.00 -2.45 -1.36
C ASN A 178 8.63 -1.97 -1.82
N ALA A 179 8.03 -1.04 -1.09
CA ALA A 179 6.90 -0.30 -1.64
C ALA A 179 7.34 0.21 -3.02
N THR A 180 6.46 0.12 -4.02
CA THR A 180 6.64 0.99 -5.18
C THR A 180 6.83 2.39 -4.60
N SER A 181 8.02 2.97 -4.74
CA SER A 181 8.16 4.40 -4.60
C SER A 181 7.39 4.98 -5.77
N THR A 182 6.08 5.02 -5.64
CA THR A 182 5.30 6.08 -6.22
C THR A 182 5.65 7.28 -5.31
N PRO A 183 6.57 8.19 -5.71
CA PRO A 183 6.31 9.58 -5.34
C PRO A 183 4.84 9.83 -5.72
N PRO A 184 4.03 10.53 -4.91
CA PRO A 184 2.58 10.56 -5.06
C PRO A 184 2.25 10.65 -6.55
N SER A 185 1.60 9.62 -7.09
CA SER A 185 1.57 9.34 -8.54
C SER A 185 1.42 10.61 -9.39
N GLY A 186 2.16 10.66 -10.50
CA GLY A 186 2.24 11.76 -11.46
C GLY A 186 0.95 12.56 -11.63
N LEU A 187 1.10 13.87 -11.82
CA LEU A 187 0.07 14.89 -11.65
C LEU A 187 -0.35 15.17 -10.20
N ALA A 188 -0.63 14.19 -9.34
CA ALA A 188 -1.05 14.47 -7.96
C ALA A 188 0.09 14.98 -7.06
N ALA A 189 1.30 14.41 -7.13
CA ALA A 189 2.48 15.01 -6.46
C ALA A 189 2.84 16.36 -7.06
N GLN A 190 2.71 16.52 -8.39
CA GLN A 190 3.00 17.79 -9.03
C GLN A 190 2.01 18.85 -8.58
N ILE A 191 0.72 18.52 -8.45
CA ILE A 191 -0.30 19.38 -7.86
C ILE A 191 0.04 19.69 -6.40
N GLN A 192 0.41 18.70 -5.57
CA GLN A 192 0.73 18.95 -4.16
C GLN A 192 2.02 19.77 -3.98
N ALA A 193 3.07 19.49 -4.76
CA ALA A 193 4.30 20.27 -4.77
C ALA A 193 4.05 21.70 -5.27
N LEU A 194 3.24 21.85 -6.33
CA LEU A 194 2.83 23.16 -6.83
C LEU A 194 1.93 23.89 -5.83
N LEU A 195 1.06 23.19 -5.09
CA LEU A 195 0.25 23.77 -4.02
C LEU A 195 1.12 24.24 -2.86
N VAL A 196 2.16 23.48 -2.50
CA VAL A 196 3.14 23.90 -1.49
C VAL A 196 3.93 25.11 -1.99
N GLN A 197 4.36 25.12 -3.25
CA GLN A 197 5.03 26.27 -3.86
C GLN A 197 4.12 27.50 -3.91
N ILE A 198 2.85 27.36 -4.31
CA ILE A 198 1.86 28.44 -4.32
C ILE A 198 1.63 28.95 -2.90
N LYS A 199 1.49 28.08 -1.89
CA LYS A 199 1.36 28.50 -0.48
C LYS A 199 2.60 29.24 0.02
N ALA A 200 3.79 28.78 -0.33
CA ALA A 200 5.04 29.45 0.03
C ALA A 200 5.16 30.82 -0.65
N LEU A 201 4.82 30.91 -1.94
CA LEU A 201 4.80 32.17 -2.69
C LEU A 201 3.72 33.12 -2.16
N GLN A 202 2.55 32.61 -1.78
CA GLN A 202 1.49 33.38 -1.10
C GLN A 202 1.97 33.92 0.25
N ALA A 203 2.70 33.12 1.03
CA ALA A 203 3.31 33.56 2.28
C ALA A 203 4.39 34.63 2.03
N GLN A 204 5.20 34.48 0.98
CA GLN A 204 6.18 35.50 0.58
C GLN A 204 5.52 36.81 0.14
N ILE A 205 4.43 36.74 -0.65
CA ILE A 205 3.63 37.91 -1.02
C ILE A 205 3.00 38.54 0.22
N LEU A 206 2.45 37.74 1.15
CA LEU A 206 1.93 38.23 2.42
C LEU A 206 3.01 38.93 3.25
N GLN A 207 4.24 38.42 3.27
CA GLN A 207 5.35 39.10 3.92
C GLN A 207 5.80 40.35 3.18
N LEU A 208 5.80 40.37 1.85
CA LEU A 208 6.08 41.56 1.07
C LEU A 208 5.00 42.63 1.27
N ILE A 209 3.72 42.24 1.39
CA ILE A 209 2.61 43.15 1.73
C ILE A 209 2.74 43.63 3.17
N ALA A 210 3.05 42.75 4.13
CA ALA A 210 3.26 43.15 5.51
C ALA A 210 4.46 44.11 5.65
N ASN A 211 5.49 43.92 4.83
CA ASN A 211 6.64 44.82 4.76
C ASN A 211 6.33 46.11 3.98
N SER A 212 5.41 46.09 3.01
CA SER A 212 4.95 47.28 2.27
C SER A 212 3.79 48.01 2.94
N VAL A 213 3.16 47.40 3.95
CA VAL A 213 2.11 47.98 4.80
C VAL A 213 2.62 48.01 6.24
N GLY A 214 3.76 48.69 6.40
CA GLY A 214 4.02 49.40 7.64
C GLY A 214 3.03 50.56 7.77
N GLY A 215 1.82 50.26 8.26
CA GLY A 215 0.89 51.26 8.79
C GLY A 215 -0.50 51.24 8.18
N GLY A 216 -1.52 50.98 9.02
CA GLY A 216 -2.90 51.37 8.71
C GLY A 216 -3.97 50.37 9.12
N ASN A 217 -4.47 50.53 10.34
CA ASN A 217 -5.55 49.77 10.96
C ASN A 217 -6.91 49.94 10.22
N GLY A 218 -7.74 48.89 10.28
CA GLY A 218 -8.95 48.72 9.45
C GLY A 218 -10.21 49.49 9.86
N GLY A 219 -11.25 49.31 9.02
CA GLY A 219 -12.66 49.46 9.42
C GLY A 219 -13.58 50.18 8.42
N GLY A 220 -14.29 49.40 7.59
CA GLY A 220 -15.72 49.58 7.30
C GLY A 220 -16.20 50.76 6.44
N GLY A 221 -16.62 50.44 5.22
CA GLY A 221 -17.67 51.16 4.49
C GLY A 221 -17.25 52.46 3.82
N THR A 222 -17.93 52.75 2.71
CA THR A 222 -17.74 53.89 1.79
C THR A 222 -16.43 53.90 1.00
N ALA A 223 -16.59 54.00 -0.33
CA ALA A 223 -15.52 54.30 -1.26
C ALA A 223 -14.81 55.57 -0.81
N THR A 224 -13.58 55.46 -0.33
CA THR A 224 -12.70 56.60 -0.14
C THR A 224 -11.33 56.18 -0.61
N SER A 225 -10.83 56.96 -1.55
CA SER A 225 -9.53 56.86 -2.22
C SER A 225 -8.41 56.38 -1.28
N THR A 226 -7.99 55.13 -1.49
CA THR A 226 -6.70 54.65 -0.98
C THR A 226 -5.58 55.48 -1.62
N PRO A 227 -4.65 56.05 -0.85
CA PRO A 227 -3.52 56.78 -1.40
C PRO A 227 -2.70 55.87 -2.34
N GLY A 228 -2.58 56.26 -3.61
CA GLY A 228 -1.78 55.55 -4.62
C GLY A 228 -2.55 54.90 -5.76
N PHE A 229 -3.87 55.09 -5.87
CA PHE A 229 -4.64 54.63 -7.02
C PHE A 229 -4.81 55.74 -8.08
N PRO A 230 -4.63 55.45 -9.39
CA PRO A 230 -4.83 56.46 -10.44
C PRO A 230 -6.26 57.04 -10.41
N PRO A 231 -6.44 58.36 -10.56
CA PRO A 231 -7.77 58.97 -10.70
C PRO A 231 -8.52 58.37 -11.91
N GLY A 232 -9.80 58.02 -11.74
CA GLY A 232 -10.65 57.47 -12.81
C GLY A 232 -10.76 55.94 -12.84
N CYS A 233 -9.96 55.24 -12.04
CA CYS A 233 -10.01 53.79 -11.95
C CYS A 233 -10.98 53.31 -10.85
N PHE A 234 -11.61 52.14 -11.03
CA PHE A 234 -12.33 51.46 -9.94
C PHE A 234 -11.41 50.54 -9.13
N ALA A 235 -11.37 50.76 -7.81
CA ALA A 235 -10.56 49.94 -6.90
C ALA A 235 -11.37 48.75 -6.36
N PHE A 236 -11.09 47.55 -6.88
CA PHE A 236 -11.68 46.33 -6.34
C PHE A 236 -11.17 46.04 -4.93
N GLY A 237 -12.03 46.24 -3.92
CA GLY A 237 -11.68 46.08 -2.50
C GLY A 237 -11.65 44.64 -2.00
N ARG A 238 -12.23 43.68 -2.74
CA ARG A 238 -12.29 42.26 -2.37
C ARG A 238 -12.07 41.34 -3.58
N ASP A 239 -11.81 40.07 -3.29
CA ASP A 239 -11.79 39.03 -4.31
C ASP A 239 -13.21 38.63 -4.70
N LEU A 240 -13.44 38.35 -6.00
CA LEU A 240 -14.75 37.98 -6.54
C LEU A 240 -14.75 36.55 -7.09
N ARG A 241 -15.84 35.82 -6.85
CA ARG A 241 -16.04 34.43 -7.25
C ARG A 241 -17.48 34.16 -7.67
N HIS A 242 -17.70 32.98 -8.25
CA HIS A 242 -19.03 32.49 -8.59
C HIS A 242 -20.00 32.64 -7.40
N GLY A 243 -21.16 33.24 -7.65
CA GLY A 243 -22.19 33.50 -6.66
C GLY A 243 -22.16 34.92 -6.07
N ASP A 244 -21.06 35.67 -6.20
CA ASP A 244 -20.96 37.03 -5.68
C ASP A 244 -21.91 38.00 -6.40
N ARG A 245 -22.37 39.01 -5.66
CA ARG A 245 -23.19 40.11 -6.18
C ARG A 245 -22.64 41.44 -5.68
N GLY A 246 -22.84 42.52 -6.44
CA GLY A 246 -22.50 43.88 -6.00
C GLY A 246 -22.08 44.80 -7.14
N ASP A 247 -21.83 46.06 -6.78
CA ASP A 247 -21.32 47.08 -7.71
C ASP A 247 -19.93 46.73 -8.22
N ASP A 248 -19.11 46.07 -7.41
CA ASP A 248 -17.80 45.53 -7.81
C ASP A 248 -17.91 44.41 -8.85
N VAL A 249 -18.93 43.55 -8.75
CA VAL A 249 -19.21 42.55 -9.78
C VAL A 249 -19.73 43.21 -11.06
N ARG A 250 -20.54 44.27 -10.93
CA ARG A 250 -21.04 45.03 -12.08
C ARG A 250 -19.89 45.72 -12.82
N GLU A 251 -18.95 46.30 -12.07
CA GLU A 251 -17.75 46.90 -12.63
C GLU A 251 -16.89 45.86 -13.37
N LEU A 252 -16.63 44.71 -12.75
CA LEU A 252 -15.89 43.63 -13.39
C LEU A 252 -16.54 43.22 -14.72
N GLN A 253 -17.87 43.07 -14.74
CA GLN A 253 -18.62 42.74 -15.94
C GLN A 253 -18.51 43.85 -17.00
N SER A 254 -18.54 45.12 -16.59
CA SER A 254 -18.37 46.26 -17.49
C SER A 254 -17.01 46.23 -18.17
N THR A 255 -15.93 46.03 -17.42
CA THR A 255 -14.58 45.95 -18.01
C THR A 255 -14.39 44.72 -18.88
N LEU A 256 -14.97 43.57 -18.50
CA LEU A 256 -14.94 42.38 -19.36
C LEU A 256 -15.71 42.60 -20.67
N ALA A 257 -16.73 43.48 -20.65
CA ALA A 257 -17.50 43.85 -21.82
C ALA A 257 -16.79 44.83 -22.76
N SER A 258 -15.67 45.45 -22.34
CA SER A 258 -14.80 46.23 -23.22
C SER A 258 -14.24 45.40 -24.39
N ASP A 259 -14.20 44.07 -24.26
CA ASP A 259 -13.93 43.16 -25.36
C ASP A 259 -15.19 42.31 -25.66
N PRO A 260 -15.93 42.62 -26.73
CA PRO A 260 -17.14 41.90 -27.12
C PRO A 260 -16.93 40.40 -27.39
N SER A 261 -15.69 39.95 -27.66
CA SER A 261 -15.35 38.53 -27.82
C SER A 261 -15.26 37.77 -26.49
N ILE A 262 -15.06 38.50 -25.39
CA ILE A 262 -14.93 37.99 -24.02
C ILE A 262 -16.28 38.00 -23.31
N PHE A 263 -16.97 39.14 -23.30
CA PHE A 263 -18.25 39.33 -22.62
C PHE A 263 -19.12 40.35 -23.37
N THR A 264 -20.42 40.10 -23.44
CA THR A 264 -21.37 41.00 -24.10
C THR A 264 -21.93 42.01 -23.08
N SER A 265 -22.01 43.28 -23.47
CA SER A 265 -22.51 44.39 -22.63
C SER A 265 -23.94 44.17 -22.11
N ASP A 266 -24.78 43.43 -22.85
CA ASP A 266 -26.17 43.10 -22.47
C ASP A 266 -26.29 42.24 -21.18
N LEU A 267 -25.18 41.77 -20.61
CA LEU A 267 -25.15 40.85 -19.47
C LEU A 267 -24.53 41.43 -18.19
N ILE A 268 -24.39 42.75 -18.12
CA ILE A 268 -23.94 43.48 -16.92
C ILE A 268 -25.10 43.52 -15.90
N THR A 269 -25.12 42.55 -14.99
CA THR A 269 -26.21 42.33 -14.02
C THR A 269 -25.79 42.58 -12.58
N GLY A 270 -24.49 42.72 -12.32
CA GLY A 270 -23.93 42.74 -10.97
C GLY A 270 -23.98 41.38 -10.26
N PHE A 271 -24.24 40.28 -10.98
CA PHE A 271 -24.19 38.91 -10.45
C PHE A 271 -23.13 38.06 -11.15
N PHE A 272 -22.21 37.47 -10.37
CA PHE A 272 -21.13 36.64 -10.86
C PHE A 272 -21.66 35.21 -11.11
N GLY A 273 -22.30 35.02 -12.25
CA GLY A 273 -22.79 33.73 -12.71
C GLY A 273 -21.80 32.94 -13.57
N PRO A 274 -22.23 31.78 -14.14
CA PRO A 274 -21.39 30.96 -15.03
C PRO A 274 -20.81 31.74 -16.22
N ARG A 275 -21.58 32.67 -16.79
CA ARG A 275 -21.14 33.49 -17.94
C ARG A 275 -20.03 34.46 -17.57
N THR A 276 -20.14 35.14 -16.43
CA THR A 276 -19.09 36.03 -15.90
C THR A 276 -17.83 35.26 -15.55
N GLN A 277 -17.98 34.04 -15.00
CA GLN A 277 -16.85 33.15 -14.75
C GLN A 277 -16.12 32.75 -16.03
N GLN A 278 -16.87 32.33 -17.06
CA GLN A 278 -16.30 31.95 -18.34
C GLN A 278 -15.62 33.13 -19.03
N ALA A 279 -16.22 34.32 -18.98
CA ALA A 279 -15.63 35.54 -19.50
C ALA A 279 -14.35 35.92 -18.75
N LEU A 280 -14.35 35.84 -17.41
CA LEU A 280 -13.14 36.08 -16.63
C LEU A 280 -12.04 35.08 -16.97
N MET A 281 -12.37 33.80 -17.19
CA MET A 281 -11.39 32.81 -17.64
C MET A 281 -10.80 33.17 -19.01
N LYS A 282 -11.64 33.59 -19.97
CA LYS A 282 -11.18 34.04 -21.30
C LYS A 282 -10.25 35.25 -21.17
N PHE A 283 -10.66 36.26 -20.40
CA PHE A 283 -9.86 37.45 -20.13
C PHE A 283 -8.53 37.08 -19.49
N GLN A 284 -8.53 36.31 -18.41
CA GLN A 284 -7.29 35.87 -17.74
C GLN A 284 -6.35 35.19 -18.73
N ARG A 285 -6.88 34.29 -19.58
CA ARG A 285 -6.09 33.64 -20.62
C ARG A 285 -5.51 34.63 -21.64
N LYS A 286 -6.31 35.61 -22.10
CA LYS A 286 -5.88 36.64 -23.05
C LYS A 286 -4.81 37.56 -22.44
N SER A 287 -4.94 37.89 -21.17
CA SER A 287 -4.06 38.77 -20.41
C SER A 287 -2.83 38.06 -19.81
N GLY A 288 -2.59 36.78 -20.13
CA GLY A 288 -1.44 36.02 -19.60
C GLY A 288 -1.52 35.69 -18.10
N ILE A 289 -2.71 35.82 -17.50
CA ILE A 289 -3.01 35.46 -16.12
C ILE A 289 -3.49 34.00 -16.08
N LEU A 290 -3.24 33.29 -14.97
CA LEU A 290 -3.82 31.96 -14.77
C LEU A 290 -5.36 32.01 -14.87
N SER A 291 -5.90 31.32 -15.88
CA SER A 291 -7.32 31.26 -16.27
C SER A 291 -8.14 30.38 -15.31
N THR A 292 -8.27 30.85 -14.06
CA THR A 292 -8.92 30.14 -12.96
C THR A 292 -10.41 30.47 -12.83
N GLY A 293 -10.85 31.60 -13.40
CA GLY A 293 -12.21 32.12 -13.21
C GLY A 293 -12.48 32.67 -11.81
N PHE A 294 -11.42 32.79 -10.99
CA PHE A 294 -11.44 33.46 -9.70
C PHE A 294 -10.79 34.83 -9.82
N PHE A 295 -11.49 35.89 -9.41
CA PHE A 295 -10.99 37.26 -9.44
C PHE A 295 -10.23 37.57 -8.15
N GLY A 296 -9.03 37.01 -8.05
CA GLY A 296 -8.16 37.15 -6.89
C GLY A 296 -7.09 38.25 -7.05
N PRO A 297 -6.06 38.25 -6.18
CA PRO A 297 -4.99 39.24 -6.18
C PRO A 297 -4.27 39.43 -7.51
N LEU A 298 -4.09 38.37 -8.31
CA LEU A 298 -3.45 38.46 -9.63
C LEU A 298 -4.31 39.23 -10.64
N SER A 299 -5.61 38.93 -10.72
CA SER A 299 -6.54 39.67 -11.58
C SER A 299 -6.70 41.11 -11.11
N ARG A 300 -6.86 41.34 -9.81
CA ARG A 300 -6.92 42.69 -9.23
C ARG A 300 -5.63 43.48 -9.48
N GLY A 301 -4.48 42.82 -9.43
CA GLY A 301 -3.18 43.38 -9.77
C GLY A 301 -3.10 43.85 -11.22
N PHE A 302 -3.52 43.00 -12.15
CA PHE A 302 -3.57 43.35 -13.57
C PHE A 302 -4.49 44.55 -13.83
N PHE A 303 -5.71 44.53 -13.28
CA PHE A 303 -6.63 45.65 -13.44
C PHE A 303 -6.09 46.94 -12.84
N ARG A 304 -5.43 46.88 -11.68
CA ARG A 304 -4.78 48.07 -11.10
C ARG A 304 -3.66 48.60 -12.00
N GLU A 305 -2.85 47.73 -12.57
CA GLU A 305 -1.68 48.10 -13.37
C GLU A 305 -2.06 48.63 -14.76
N ASN A 306 -3.12 48.10 -15.34
CA ASN A 306 -3.58 48.40 -16.70
C ASN A 306 -4.71 49.43 -16.74
N CYS A 307 -5.31 49.77 -15.60
CA CYS A 307 -6.35 50.78 -15.58
C CYS A 307 -5.80 52.15 -16.02
N GLY A 308 -6.47 52.76 -17.00
CA GLY A 308 -6.06 54.02 -17.62
C GLY A 308 -4.97 53.90 -18.68
N LYS A 309 -4.46 52.69 -18.96
CA LYS A 309 -3.47 52.40 -20.00
C LYS A 309 -4.07 51.65 -21.20
N GLU A 310 -5.38 51.81 -21.41
CA GLU A 310 -6.04 51.30 -22.61
C GLU A 310 -5.58 52.16 -23.79
N ASP A 311 -5.37 51.51 -24.93
CA ASP A 311 -4.94 52.07 -26.22
C ASP A 311 -5.85 51.32 -27.24
N THR A 312 -7.04 51.88 -27.50
CA THR A 312 -8.13 51.21 -28.22
C THR A 312 -7.74 50.98 -29.68
N ASP A 313 -7.13 51.96 -30.33
CA ASP A 313 -6.71 51.90 -31.74
C ASP A 313 -5.28 51.38 -31.96
N HIS A 314 -4.51 51.20 -30.88
CA HIS A 314 -3.14 50.69 -30.85
C HIS A 314 -2.11 51.63 -31.51
N ASP A 315 -2.35 52.95 -31.51
CA ASP A 315 -1.43 53.94 -32.07
C ASP A 315 -0.25 54.28 -31.14
N GLY A 316 -0.29 53.81 -29.89
CA GLY A 316 0.74 54.03 -28.88
C GLY A 316 0.45 55.20 -27.93
N THR A 317 -0.69 55.87 -28.09
CA THR A 317 -1.25 56.85 -27.17
C THR A 317 -2.27 56.14 -26.29
N ILE A 318 -2.18 56.33 -24.97
CA ILE A 318 -3.22 55.78 -24.10
C ILE A 318 -4.51 56.59 -24.27
N ASN A 319 -5.68 55.96 -24.33
CA ASN A 319 -6.97 56.63 -24.54
C ASN A 319 -7.20 57.86 -23.66
N SER A 320 -6.71 57.83 -22.42
CA SER A 320 -6.85 58.98 -21.49
C SER A 320 -6.03 60.22 -21.88
N GLN A 321 -5.15 60.08 -22.86
CA GLN A 321 -4.28 61.09 -23.44
C GLN A 321 -4.43 61.19 -24.96
N ASP A 322 -5.29 60.35 -25.53
CA ASP A 322 -5.71 60.39 -26.91
C ASP A 322 -6.97 61.24 -27.01
N THR A 323 -7.08 62.02 -28.09
CA THR A 323 -8.26 62.84 -28.35
C THR A 323 -9.23 62.18 -29.33
N ASP A 324 -8.86 61.05 -29.94
CA ASP A 324 -9.64 60.25 -30.90
C ASP A 324 -9.28 58.78 -30.67
N ASP A 325 -9.75 58.20 -29.55
CA ASP A 325 -9.18 56.96 -28.99
C ASP A 325 -9.42 55.71 -29.86
N ASP A 326 -10.37 55.78 -30.80
CA ASP A 326 -10.68 54.74 -31.78
C ASP A 326 -10.27 55.08 -33.22
N ASN A 327 -9.73 56.29 -33.44
CA ASN A 327 -9.18 56.79 -34.70
C ASN A 327 -10.20 56.73 -35.85
N ASP A 328 -11.45 57.03 -35.52
CA ASP A 328 -12.55 57.12 -36.48
C ASP A 328 -12.61 58.49 -37.17
N GLY A 329 -11.78 59.44 -36.72
CA GLY A 329 -11.67 60.79 -37.24
C GLY A 329 -12.55 61.81 -36.51
N THR A 330 -13.25 61.41 -35.45
CA THR A 330 -14.06 62.27 -34.59
C THR A 330 -13.44 62.35 -33.20
N PRO A 331 -13.06 63.55 -32.71
CA PRO A 331 -12.50 63.64 -31.37
C PRO A 331 -13.49 63.22 -30.27
N ASP A 332 -13.04 62.52 -29.23
CA ASP A 332 -13.81 61.97 -28.11
C ASP A 332 -14.75 62.98 -27.44
N ALA A 333 -14.37 64.26 -27.42
CA ALA A 333 -15.16 65.34 -26.82
C ALA A 333 -16.41 65.69 -27.64
N GLU A 334 -16.40 65.34 -28.93
CA GLU A 334 -17.47 65.56 -29.90
C GLU A 334 -18.13 64.24 -30.34
N ASP A 335 -17.57 63.10 -29.91
CA ASP A 335 -18.10 61.76 -30.15
C ASP A 335 -19.05 61.25 -29.05
N SER A 336 -20.17 60.70 -29.49
CA SER A 336 -21.17 60.02 -28.67
C SER A 336 -20.76 58.59 -28.32
N HIS A 337 -19.82 57.99 -29.06
CA HIS A 337 -19.30 56.65 -28.84
C HIS A 337 -17.76 56.59 -28.92
N PRO A 338 -17.03 57.27 -28.01
CA PRO A 338 -15.59 57.61 -28.13
C PRO A 338 -14.58 56.46 -28.23
N ARG A 339 -15.04 55.20 -28.36
CA ARG A 339 -14.27 53.95 -28.28
C ARG A 339 -14.72 52.92 -29.31
N ASN A 340 -15.55 53.32 -30.27
CA ASN A 340 -16.11 52.45 -31.29
C ASN A 340 -15.82 52.98 -32.70
N PRO A 341 -14.82 52.42 -33.40
CA PRO A 341 -14.30 52.96 -34.66
C PRO A 341 -15.26 52.88 -35.86
N ASN A 342 -16.49 52.40 -35.62
CA ASN A 342 -17.51 52.19 -36.64
C ASN A 342 -18.72 53.11 -36.47
N ILE A 343 -18.73 54.03 -35.50
CA ILE A 343 -19.87 54.92 -35.21
C ILE A 343 -19.41 56.37 -35.08
N ALA A 344 -18.98 56.97 -36.20
CA ALA A 344 -18.76 58.41 -36.24
C ALA A 344 -20.07 59.16 -35.92
N THR A 345 -20.00 60.14 -35.02
CA THR A 345 -21.12 61.02 -34.66
C THR A 345 -21.68 61.74 -35.88
N SER A 346 -22.74 61.17 -36.44
CA SER A 346 -23.48 61.77 -37.52
C SER A 346 -24.30 62.96 -37.01
N THR A 347 -23.70 64.15 -37.08
CA THR A 347 -24.43 65.43 -37.21
C THR A 347 -23.53 66.40 -38.00
N ASN A 348 -23.83 66.97 -39.18
CA ASN A 348 -25.02 67.04 -40.04
C ASN A 348 -24.55 67.79 -41.35
N MET A 349 -24.77 67.36 -42.60
CA MET A 349 -25.89 67.79 -43.47
C MET A 349 -25.73 67.32 -44.93
N ARG A 350 -26.89 67.13 -45.58
CA ARG A 350 -27.24 66.88 -47.00
C ARG A 350 -27.28 65.39 -47.38
N SER A 351 -28.44 64.76 -47.50
CA SER A 351 -29.60 65.23 -48.26
C SER A 351 -30.93 64.83 -47.60
N ASP A 352 -31.78 65.84 -47.41
CA ASP A 352 -33.19 65.70 -47.74
C ASP A 352 -33.31 64.98 -49.08
N ASP A 353 -33.79 63.74 -49.09
CA ASP A 353 -34.66 63.32 -50.19
C ASP A 353 -35.95 62.77 -49.62
N ARG A 354 -36.98 63.62 -49.75
CA ARG A 354 -38.38 63.26 -49.58
C ARG A 354 -38.75 62.37 -50.76
N GLY A 355 -39.27 61.17 -50.54
CA GLY A 355 -39.67 60.41 -51.74
C GLY A 355 -40.37 59.09 -51.58
N ARG A 356 -41.43 59.03 -50.78
CA ARG A 356 -42.47 58.01 -51.04
C ARG A 356 -43.24 58.47 -52.28
N ASN A 357 -43.02 57.83 -53.44
CA ASN A 357 -44.04 57.41 -54.44
C ASN A 357 -43.40 57.17 -55.81
N GLY A 358 -43.83 56.08 -56.46
CA GLY A 358 -43.29 55.61 -57.72
C GLY A 358 -43.71 56.42 -58.93
N GLU A 359 -43.01 56.16 -60.03
CA GLU A 359 -43.57 56.31 -61.36
C GLU A 359 -42.97 55.30 -62.33
N ASN A 360 -43.86 54.78 -63.16
CA ASN A 360 -43.64 53.76 -64.16
C ASN A 360 -42.73 54.26 -65.30
N GLY A 361 -42.07 53.30 -65.97
CA GLY A 361 -42.13 53.30 -67.43
C GLY A 361 -40.86 52.96 -68.21
N LYS A 362 -40.91 51.75 -68.77
CA LYS A 362 -40.64 51.38 -70.18
C LYS A 362 -39.25 50.83 -70.59
N LYS A 363 -39.37 49.57 -71.06
CA LYS A 363 -38.87 48.97 -72.32
C LYS A 363 -37.36 48.69 -72.42
N GLY A 364 -36.90 47.57 -72.95
CA GLY A 364 -37.53 46.43 -73.67
C GLY A 364 -36.70 45.16 -73.44
N GLU A 365 -37.34 43.98 -73.38
CA GLU A 365 -37.57 43.06 -74.50
C GLU A 365 -36.32 42.37 -75.06
N ASN A 366 -36.16 41.09 -74.66
CA ASN A 366 -36.12 39.86 -75.49
C ASN A 366 -35.23 38.84 -74.77
N GLY A 367 -35.76 37.68 -74.35
CA GLY A 367 -36.12 36.53 -75.22
C GLY A 367 -34.85 35.68 -75.39
N ASN A 368 -34.80 34.35 -75.27
CA ASN A 368 -35.79 33.29 -75.32
C ASN A 368 -35.07 31.97 -74.92
N ASN A 369 -35.88 31.00 -74.54
CA ASN A 369 -35.68 29.57 -74.30
C ASN A 369 -34.49 28.79 -74.91
N GLY A 370 -34.14 27.70 -74.21
CA GLY A 370 -33.64 26.44 -74.78
C GLY A 370 -33.13 25.51 -73.66
N ARG A 371 -33.98 24.74 -72.98
CA ARG A 371 -34.39 23.34 -73.27
C ARG A 371 -33.27 22.40 -73.71
N GLY A 372 -33.06 21.36 -72.90
CA GLY A 372 -32.80 19.99 -73.35
C GLY A 372 -31.37 19.51 -73.16
N ASN A 373 -31.16 18.63 -72.18
CA ASN A 373 -30.44 17.39 -72.47
C ASN A 373 -31.02 16.25 -71.62
N SER A 374 -31.49 15.25 -72.36
CA SER A 374 -31.97 13.95 -71.93
C SER A 374 -30.84 12.94 -72.14
N ASP A 375 -30.55 12.13 -71.13
CA ASP A 375 -29.84 10.87 -71.29
C ASP A 375 -30.91 9.76 -71.39
N ASP A 376 -30.92 9.08 -72.53
CA ASP A 376 -31.40 7.71 -72.72
C ASP A 376 -30.33 6.99 -73.57
N ASP A 377 -30.05 5.75 -73.17
CA ASP A 377 -29.07 4.74 -73.65
C ASP A 377 -27.61 4.80 -73.18
#